data_AF-A0A3B1DV53-F1
#
_entry.id   AF-A0A3B1DV53-F1
#
_cell.length_a   1.000
_cell.length_b   1.000
_cell.length_c   1.000
_cell.angle_alpha   90.00
_cell.angle_beta   90.00
_cell.angle_gamma   90.00
#
_symmetry.space_group_name_H-M   'P 1'
#
loop_
_entity.id
_entity.type
_entity.pdbx_description
1 polymer ?
#
loop_
_entity_poly.entity_id
_entity_poly.type
_entity_poly.pdbx_seq_one_letter_code
_entity_poly.pdbx_strand_id
1 'polypeptide(L)'
;MKRMRIAAAVVAAAGVASLSTAADTVVYSDGPGDVSGGSFSAVTGDNGSFMTFCLEYNENLDIKGGTVYEYDVSTYATFNGQGLGFQDPLDSRTAFIYQNFRDGEIRNILGDQSLTDTQLANAIQIAIWEVEQENVDWSFHADYANAQALIAAAQDAINNQQWSGLGNVRVMNVWAQGQSGTVDGARQDTLIIVPLPTTAGLAGLGLLGLTSIRRRR
;
A
#
# COMPACT_ATOMS: atom_id res chain seq x y z
N MET A 1 -61.23 -29.81 30.83
CA MET A 1 -60.14 -29.07 31.52
C MET A 1 -58.85 -29.22 30.73
N LYS A 2 -58.36 -28.14 30.10
CA LYS A 2 -56.93 -27.91 29.82
C LYS A 2 -56.80 -26.47 29.30
N ARG A 3 -56.28 -25.58 30.16
CA ARG A 3 -56.03 -24.17 29.85
C ARG A 3 -54.66 -24.10 29.17
N MET A 4 -54.62 -23.64 27.92
CA MET A 4 -53.39 -23.39 27.17
C MET A 4 -52.93 -21.97 27.50
N ARG A 5 -51.77 -21.83 28.16
CA ARG A 5 -51.13 -20.54 28.45
C ARG A 5 -50.18 -20.21 27.29
N ILE A 6 -50.42 -19.08 26.64
CA ILE A 6 -49.49 -18.51 25.65
C ILE A 6 -48.47 -17.68 26.43
N ALA A 7 -47.20 -18.05 26.36
CA ALA A 7 -46.10 -17.26 26.90
C ALA A 7 -45.67 -16.22 25.84
N ALA A 8 -45.70 -14.95 26.21
CA ALA A 8 -45.19 -13.85 25.40
C ALA A 8 -43.65 -13.85 25.46
N ALA A 9 -43.00 -13.96 24.31
CA ALA A 9 -41.57 -13.75 24.18
C ALA A 9 -41.30 -12.23 24.11
N VAL A 10 -40.66 -11.69 25.14
CA VAL A 10 -40.09 -10.33 25.12
C VAL A 10 -38.81 -10.39 24.29
N VAL A 11 -38.82 -9.79 23.10
CA VAL A 11 -37.60 -9.55 22.32
C VAL A 11 -36.93 -8.32 22.91
N ALA A 12 -35.83 -8.54 23.65
CA ALA A 12 -34.94 -7.47 24.07
C ALA A 12 -34.23 -6.92 22.82
N ALA A 13 -34.47 -5.64 22.53
CA ALA A 13 -33.68 -4.89 21.55
C ALA A 13 -32.25 -4.75 22.11
N ALA A 14 -31.32 -5.52 21.57
CA ALA A 14 -29.90 -5.30 21.80
C ALA A 14 -29.52 -3.98 21.14
N GLY A 15 -29.12 -3.00 21.96
CA GLY A 15 -28.55 -1.75 21.48
C GLY A 15 -27.36 -2.04 20.57
N VAL A 16 -27.34 -1.38 19.41
CA VAL A 16 -26.19 -1.39 18.51
C VAL A 16 -25.11 -0.60 19.23
N ALA A 17 -24.21 -1.30 19.93
CA ALA A 17 -22.94 -0.72 20.32
C ALA A 17 -22.21 -0.38 19.02
N SER A 18 -21.96 0.91 18.79
CA SER A 18 -21.07 1.35 17.73
C SER A 18 -19.70 0.72 18.00
N LEU A 19 -19.39 -0.33 17.25
CA LEU A 19 -18.03 -0.86 17.17
C LEU A 19 -17.20 0.25 16.53
N SER A 20 -16.38 0.94 17.32
CA SER A 20 -15.23 1.62 16.75
C SER A 20 -14.36 0.52 16.16
N THR A 21 -14.38 0.35 14.85
CA THR A 21 -13.35 -0.41 14.16
C THR A 21 -12.03 0.24 14.58
N ALA A 22 -11.15 -0.51 15.25
CA ALA A 22 -9.81 -0.01 15.51
C ALA A 22 -9.22 0.40 14.16
N ALA A 23 -8.66 1.62 14.08
CA ALA A 23 -7.96 2.03 12.87
C ALA A 23 -6.81 1.06 12.61
N ASP A 24 -6.59 0.69 11.36
CA ASP A 24 -5.45 -0.15 10.99
C ASP A 24 -4.17 0.62 11.28
N THR A 25 -3.15 -0.08 11.77
CA THR A 25 -1.89 0.56 12.17
C THR A 25 -0.69 0.03 11.41
N VAL A 26 0.28 0.93 11.22
CA VAL A 26 1.54 0.65 10.55
C VAL A 26 2.71 1.23 11.35
N VAL A 27 3.81 0.50 11.37
CA VAL A 27 5.11 0.97 11.86
C VAL A 27 6.11 0.88 10.72
N TYR A 28 6.96 1.89 10.61
CA TYR A 28 8.00 1.95 9.57
C TYR A 28 9.38 1.79 10.17
N SER A 29 10.26 1.14 9.41
CA SER A 29 11.70 1.23 9.58
C SER A 29 12.37 1.59 8.26
N ASP A 30 13.56 2.16 8.36
CA ASP A 30 14.36 2.55 7.21
C ASP A 30 14.72 1.35 6.31
N GLY A 31 14.90 1.61 5.03
CA GLY A 31 15.33 0.64 4.03
C GLY A 31 16.40 1.24 3.11
N PRO A 32 16.75 0.55 2.01
CA PRO A 32 17.69 1.08 1.03
C PRO A 32 17.20 2.40 0.40
N GLY A 33 18.14 3.31 0.15
CA GLY A 33 17.94 4.61 -0.50
C GLY A 33 18.61 5.76 0.26
N ASP A 34 18.97 6.84 -0.42
CA ASP A 34 19.62 8.02 0.18
C ASP A 34 19.22 9.36 -0.45
N VAL A 35 18.14 9.40 -1.23
CA VAL A 35 17.60 10.60 -1.90
C VAL A 35 16.70 11.46 -1.01
N SER A 36 16.97 11.54 0.30
CA SER A 36 16.02 12.08 1.31
C SER A 36 14.67 11.36 1.34
N GLY A 37 14.70 10.10 0.94
CA GLY A 37 13.62 9.13 0.88
C GLY A 37 14.24 7.78 0.52
N GLY A 38 13.47 6.92 -0.14
CA GLY A 38 13.91 5.59 -0.51
C GLY A 38 12.84 4.57 -0.14
N SER A 39 13.27 3.33 0.01
CA SER A 39 12.36 2.28 0.41
C SER A 39 12.23 2.20 1.93
N PHE A 40 11.03 1.91 2.43
CA PHE A 40 10.75 1.69 3.84
C PHE A 40 10.20 0.28 4.06
N SER A 41 10.56 -0.35 5.17
CA SER A 41 9.87 -1.54 5.63
C SER A 41 8.65 -1.10 6.44
N ALA A 42 7.46 -1.34 5.90
CA ALA A 42 6.19 -1.20 6.59
C ALA A 42 5.84 -2.51 7.30
N VAL A 43 5.38 -2.43 8.54
CA VAL A 43 4.85 -3.56 9.31
C VAL A 43 3.46 -3.22 9.81
N THR A 44 2.50 -4.06 9.46
CA THR A 44 1.09 -3.91 9.81
C THR A 44 0.58 -5.20 10.48
N GLY A 45 -0.49 -5.09 11.27
CA GLY A 45 -1.13 -6.25 11.88
C GLY A 45 -1.72 -7.22 10.84
N ASP A 46 -2.49 -6.69 9.89
CA ASP A 46 -3.30 -7.49 8.97
C ASP A 46 -2.56 -7.84 7.67
N ASN A 47 -1.56 -7.05 7.31
CA ASN A 47 -0.89 -7.10 6.01
C ASN A 47 0.59 -7.54 6.11
N GLY A 48 1.10 -7.80 7.32
CA GLY A 48 2.46 -8.28 7.57
C GLY A 48 3.53 -7.22 7.28
N SER A 49 4.73 -7.66 6.88
CA SER A 49 5.86 -6.79 6.54
C SER A 49 6.10 -6.74 5.04
N PHE A 50 6.28 -5.53 4.51
CA PHE A 50 6.56 -5.29 3.09
C PHE A 50 7.38 -4.03 2.88
N MET A 51 8.07 -3.97 1.73
CA MET A 51 8.78 -2.77 1.32
C MET A 51 7.84 -1.84 0.56
N THR A 52 7.93 -0.55 0.86
CA THR A 52 7.15 0.53 0.25
C THR A 52 8.00 1.76 -0.02
N PHE A 53 7.41 2.78 -0.64
CA PHE A 53 8.06 4.03 -1.03
C PHE A 53 7.15 5.20 -0.67
N CYS A 54 7.75 6.38 -0.50
CA CYS A 54 7.01 7.63 -0.39
C CYS A 54 6.25 7.90 -1.67
N LEU A 55 5.04 8.42 -1.55
CA LEU A 55 4.28 8.92 -2.69
C LEU A 55 4.58 10.41 -2.92
N GLU A 56 4.82 11.16 -1.84
CA GLU A 56 5.01 12.61 -1.87
C GLU A 56 6.46 12.95 -1.50
N TYR A 57 6.98 14.11 -1.92
CA TYR A 57 8.35 14.51 -1.58
C TYR A 57 8.43 15.32 -0.27
N ASN A 58 7.45 16.20 -0.03
CA ASN A 58 7.49 17.15 1.09
C ASN A 58 6.85 16.64 2.38
N GLU A 59 6.43 15.38 2.41
CA GLU A 59 5.90 14.74 3.61
C GLU A 59 6.93 13.78 4.23
N ASN A 60 6.88 13.59 5.55
CA ASN A 60 7.87 12.76 6.25
C ASN A 60 7.24 11.77 7.21
N LEU A 61 7.87 10.60 7.31
CA LEU A 61 7.67 9.63 8.39
C LEU A 61 8.76 9.84 9.44
N ASP A 62 8.37 9.82 10.72
CA ASP A 62 9.33 9.53 11.78
C ASP A 62 9.57 8.02 11.84
N ILE A 63 10.76 7.63 11.37
CA ILE A 63 11.27 6.25 11.36
C ILE A 63 12.15 5.94 12.58
N LYS A 64 12.38 6.92 13.47
CA LYS A 64 13.22 6.75 14.67
C LYS A 64 12.35 6.46 15.88
N GLY A 65 12.16 5.18 16.21
CA GLY A 65 11.62 4.79 17.51
C GLY A 65 10.32 3.99 17.50
N GLY A 66 9.96 3.36 16.37
CA GLY A 66 8.80 2.46 16.31
C GLY A 66 7.46 3.20 16.44
N THR A 67 7.41 4.45 15.97
CA THR A 67 6.20 5.26 15.92
C THR A 67 5.09 4.49 15.21
N VAL A 68 3.94 4.41 15.88
CA VAL A 68 2.74 3.77 15.36
C VAL A 68 1.90 4.82 14.67
N TYR A 69 1.59 4.59 13.41
CA TYR A 69 0.67 5.40 12.61
C TYR A 69 -0.64 4.66 12.42
N GLU A 70 -1.69 5.41 12.15
CA GLU A 70 -2.94 4.89 11.61
C GLU A 70 -2.88 5.00 10.09
N TYR A 71 -3.59 4.14 9.38
CA TYR A 71 -3.73 4.29 7.93
C TYR A 71 -5.12 3.89 7.43
N ASP A 72 -5.45 4.42 6.26
CA ASP A 72 -6.52 3.92 5.42
C ASP A 72 -5.99 3.59 4.02
N VAL A 73 -6.72 2.75 3.28
CA VAL A 73 -6.31 2.32 1.95
C VAL A 73 -7.26 2.89 0.92
N SER A 74 -6.70 3.52 -0.12
CA SER A 74 -7.48 4.11 -1.19
C SER A 74 -6.76 4.05 -2.55
N THR A 75 -7.31 4.72 -3.57
CA THR A 75 -6.70 4.85 -4.89
C THR A 75 -6.09 6.24 -5.13
N TYR A 76 -5.94 7.04 -4.08
CA TYR A 76 -5.44 8.42 -4.16
C TYR A 76 -4.67 8.80 -2.88
N ALA A 77 -3.74 9.75 -2.98
CA ALA A 77 -3.15 10.42 -1.82
C ALA A 77 -4.14 11.44 -1.25
N THR A 78 -4.18 11.60 0.07
CA THR A 78 -5.10 12.54 0.73
C THR A 78 -4.35 13.82 1.09
N PHE A 79 -4.94 14.96 0.74
CA PHE A 79 -4.40 16.30 0.93
C PHE A 79 -3.21 16.65 0.02
N ASN A 80 -2.25 15.78 -0.27
CA ASN A 80 -1.03 16.08 -1.04
C ASN A 80 -0.35 17.41 -0.62
N GLY A 81 -0.24 17.67 0.68
CA GLY A 81 0.19 18.98 1.20
C GLY A 81 -0.69 20.20 0.83
N GLN A 82 -1.82 20.03 0.13
CA GLN A 82 -2.73 21.09 -0.35
C GLN A 82 -3.97 21.32 0.54
N GLY A 83 -4.20 20.46 1.53
CA GLY A 83 -5.24 20.63 2.56
C GLY A 83 -6.59 19.97 2.25
N LEU A 84 -7.61 20.29 3.06
CA LEU A 84 -8.87 19.54 3.15
C LEU A 84 -9.59 19.34 1.80
N GLY A 85 -9.90 18.08 1.49
CA GLY A 85 -10.71 17.69 0.34
C GLY A 85 -9.94 17.49 -0.97
N PHE A 86 -8.64 17.73 -0.99
CA PHE A 86 -7.79 17.35 -2.11
C PHE A 86 -7.54 15.84 -2.12
N GLN A 87 -7.67 15.23 -3.28
CA GLN A 87 -7.38 13.83 -3.55
C GLN A 87 -6.50 13.78 -4.79
N ASP A 88 -5.33 13.16 -4.67
CA ASP A 88 -4.41 12.97 -5.79
C ASP A 88 -4.47 11.54 -6.32
N PRO A 89 -5.13 11.27 -7.46
CA PRO A 89 -5.27 9.91 -7.96
C PRO A 89 -3.91 9.29 -8.29
N LEU A 90 -3.65 8.11 -7.74
CA LEU A 90 -2.42 7.36 -8.02
C LEU A 90 -2.26 7.12 -9.52
N ASP A 91 -1.08 7.39 -10.07
CA ASP A 91 -0.83 7.16 -11.48
C ASP A 91 -0.63 5.66 -11.80
N SER A 92 -1.20 5.22 -12.91
CA SER A 92 -1.05 3.83 -13.40
C SER A 92 0.41 3.41 -13.64
N ARG A 93 1.30 4.37 -13.95
CA ARG A 93 2.74 4.13 -14.13
C ARG A 93 3.42 3.84 -12.79
N THR A 94 3.07 4.57 -11.73
CA THR A 94 3.52 4.27 -10.36
C THR A 94 3.05 2.90 -9.92
N ALA A 95 1.78 2.57 -10.20
CA ALA A 95 1.25 1.23 -9.92
C ALA A 95 2.03 0.13 -10.68
N PHE A 96 2.38 0.34 -11.94
CA PHE A 96 3.20 -0.60 -12.71
C PHE A 96 4.59 -0.79 -12.09
N ILE A 97 5.28 0.31 -11.77
CA ILE A 97 6.63 0.28 -11.20
C ILE A 97 6.62 -0.47 -9.86
N TYR A 98 5.69 -0.11 -8.97
CA TYR A 98 5.61 -0.72 -7.65
C TYR A 98 5.21 -2.21 -7.70
N GLN A 99 4.26 -2.57 -8.57
CA GLN A 99 3.89 -3.98 -8.77
C GLN A 99 5.10 -4.81 -9.21
N ASN A 100 5.85 -4.36 -10.21
CA ASN A 100 7.02 -5.09 -10.70
C ASN A 100 8.17 -5.13 -9.68
N PHE A 101 8.32 -4.10 -8.83
CA PHE A 101 9.22 -4.18 -7.69
C PHE A 101 8.80 -5.27 -6.70
N ARG A 102 7.52 -5.31 -6.34
CA ARG A 102 6.98 -6.30 -5.39
C ARG A 102 7.01 -7.73 -5.94
N ASP A 103 6.93 -7.89 -7.26
CA ASP A 103 7.05 -9.18 -7.94
C ASP A 103 8.51 -9.61 -8.17
N GLY A 104 9.49 -8.74 -7.91
CA GLY A 104 10.91 -9.01 -8.11
C GLY A 104 11.39 -8.85 -9.56
N GLU A 105 10.58 -8.27 -10.43
CA GLU A 105 10.82 -8.13 -11.88
C GLU A 105 11.51 -6.80 -12.26
N ILE A 106 11.59 -5.85 -11.33
CA ILE A 106 12.08 -4.48 -11.63
C ILE A 106 13.50 -4.45 -12.20
N ARG A 107 14.38 -5.36 -11.78
CA ARG A 107 15.75 -5.50 -12.32
C ARG A 107 15.76 -6.05 -13.74
N ASN A 108 14.79 -6.91 -14.08
CA ASN A 108 14.61 -7.42 -15.43
C ASN A 108 14.12 -6.32 -16.37
N ILE A 109 13.22 -5.45 -15.90
CA ILE A 109 12.77 -4.26 -16.64
C ILE A 109 13.96 -3.34 -16.95
N LEU A 110 14.82 -3.09 -15.98
CA LEU A 110 16.02 -2.28 -16.18
C LEU A 110 17.10 -2.97 -17.03
N GLY A 111 17.02 -4.30 -17.17
CA GLY A 111 18.05 -5.09 -17.84
C GLY A 111 19.39 -5.09 -17.10
N ASP A 112 19.42 -4.71 -15.82
CA ASP A 112 20.63 -4.57 -15.01
C ASP A 112 20.48 -5.24 -13.64
N GLN A 113 21.08 -6.43 -13.52
CA GLN A 113 21.10 -7.19 -12.28
C GLN A 113 22.20 -6.73 -11.31
N SER A 114 23.10 -5.85 -11.76
CA SER A 114 24.27 -5.42 -10.99
C SER A 114 24.01 -4.22 -10.09
N LEU A 115 22.87 -3.52 -10.25
CA LEU A 115 22.49 -2.39 -9.40
C LEU A 115 22.50 -2.79 -7.92
N THR A 116 23.09 -1.96 -7.07
CA THR A 116 22.93 -2.15 -5.63
C THR A 116 21.48 -1.90 -5.20
N ASP A 117 21.08 -2.40 -4.04
CA ASP A 117 19.72 -2.17 -3.53
C ASP A 117 19.45 -0.68 -3.28
N THR A 118 20.48 0.08 -2.88
CA THR A 118 20.39 1.55 -2.73
C THR A 118 20.10 2.22 -4.08
N GLN A 119 20.88 1.90 -5.12
CA GLN A 119 20.67 2.48 -6.45
C GLN A 119 19.30 2.13 -7.02
N LEU A 120 18.86 0.89 -6.82
CA LEU A 120 17.54 0.45 -7.24
C LEU A 120 16.43 1.21 -6.50
N ALA A 121 16.54 1.34 -5.17
CA ALA A 121 15.56 2.06 -4.37
C ALA A 121 15.51 3.56 -4.71
N ASN A 122 16.66 4.19 -4.95
CA ASN A 122 16.74 5.57 -5.43
C ASN A 122 16.06 5.74 -6.80
N ALA A 123 16.37 4.85 -7.75
CA ALA A 123 15.76 4.91 -9.07
C ALA A 123 14.23 4.76 -9.01
N ILE A 124 13.72 3.86 -8.17
CA ILE A 124 12.27 3.69 -7.96
C ILE A 124 11.67 4.94 -7.29
N GLN A 125 12.28 5.44 -6.21
CA GLN A 125 11.74 6.59 -5.48
C GLN A 125 11.69 7.86 -6.36
N ILE A 126 12.76 8.12 -7.13
CA ILE A 126 12.80 9.22 -8.10
C ILE A 126 11.73 9.02 -9.18
N ALA A 127 11.58 7.81 -9.72
CA ALA A 127 10.59 7.53 -10.76
C ALA A 127 9.16 7.78 -10.26
N ILE A 128 8.86 7.40 -9.01
CA ILE A 128 7.54 7.65 -8.38
C ILE A 128 7.31 9.16 -8.28
N TRP A 129 8.24 9.92 -7.69
CA TRP A 129 8.07 11.37 -7.53
C TRP A 129 7.94 12.14 -8.87
N GLU A 130 8.65 11.70 -9.91
CA GLU A 130 8.51 12.27 -11.26
C GLU A 130 7.13 11.97 -11.88
N VAL A 131 6.62 10.75 -11.70
CA VAL A 131 5.31 10.33 -12.23
C VAL A 131 4.17 11.06 -11.51
N GLU A 132 4.26 11.17 -10.18
CA GLU A 132 3.29 11.84 -9.32
C GLU A 132 3.47 13.38 -9.29
N GLN A 133 4.43 13.92 -10.04
CA GLN A 133 4.62 15.37 -10.25
C GLN A 133 5.00 16.17 -8.99
N GLU A 134 5.86 15.61 -8.16
CA GLU A 134 6.32 16.24 -6.90
C GLU A 134 7.28 17.45 -7.08
N ASN A 135 7.49 17.89 -8.33
CA ASN A 135 8.19 19.13 -8.72
C ASN A 135 9.62 19.29 -8.18
N VAL A 136 10.39 18.19 -8.12
CA VAL A 136 11.82 18.20 -7.79
C VAL A 136 12.62 17.83 -9.02
N ASP A 137 13.63 18.63 -9.36
CA ASP A 137 14.55 18.31 -10.45
C ASP A 137 15.56 17.25 -10.00
N TRP A 138 15.45 16.02 -10.51
CA TRP A 138 16.35 14.92 -10.20
C TRP A 138 17.45 14.70 -11.25
N SER A 139 17.54 15.55 -12.28
CA SER A 139 18.44 15.32 -13.43
C SER A 139 19.93 15.27 -13.08
N PHE A 140 20.31 15.76 -11.91
CA PHE A 140 21.69 15.71 -11.39
C PHE A 140 22.00 14.41 -10.62
N HIS A 141 21.00 13.60 -10.27
CA HIS A 141 21.20 12.38 -9.48
C HIS A 141 21.74 11.23 -10.33
N ALA A 142 22.67 10.43 -9.77
CA ALA A 142 23.31 9.34 -10.51
C ALA A 142 22.33 8.26 -11.00
N ASP A 143 21.26 8.03 -10.24
CA ASP A 143 20.23 7.03 -10.54
C ASP A 143 19.08 7.56 -11.42
N TYR A 144 19.12 8.83 -11.84
CA TYR A 144 18.06 9.45 -12.64
C TYR A 144 17.83 8.75 -13.99
N ALA A 145 18.90 8.28 -14.64
CA ALA A 145 18.77 7.54 -15.90
C ALA A 145 17.98 6.22 -15.73
N ASN A 146 18.17 5.53 -14.59
CA ASN A 146 17.40 4.33 -14.26
C ASN A 146 15.94 4.68 -13.95
N ALA A 147 15.70 5.78 -13.24
CA ALA A 147 14.34 6.27 -13.00
C ALA A 147 13.59 6.54 -14.31
N GLN A 148 14.22 7.24 -15.26
CA GLN A 148 13.64 7.51 -16.57
C GLN A 148 13.38 6.22 -17.38
N ALA A 149 14.26 5.22 -17.27
CA ALA A 149 14.04 3.92 -17.90
C ALA A 149 12.81 3.19 -17.33
N LEU A 150 12.58 3.26 -16.01
CA LEU A 150 11.38 2.72 -15.37
C LEU A 150 10.11 3.41 -15.85
N ILE A 151 10.12 4.74 -15.92
CA ILE A 151 8.99 5.55 -16.40
C ILE A 151 8.68 5.20 -17.86
N ALA A 152 9.70 5.11 -18.71
CA ALA A 152 9.55 4.73 -20.11
C ALA A 152 8.96 3.33 -20.26
N ALA A 153 9.46 2.35 -19.50
CA ALA A 153 8.93 0.99 -19.52
C ALA A 153 7.45 0.93 -19.07
N ALA A 154 7.08 1.70 -18.04
CA ALA A 154 5.70 1.81 -17.59
C ALA A 154 4.80 2.42 -18.67
N GLN A 155 5.26 3.50 -19.31
CA GLN A 155 4.54 4.16 -20.40
C GLN A 155 4.36 3.23 -21.61
N ASP A 156 5.40 2.48 -21.97
CA ASP A 156 5.35 1.50 -23.06
C ASP A 156 4.38 0.36 -22.75
N ALA A 157 4.37 -0.15 -21.52
CA ALA A 157 3.43 -1.20 -21.10
C ALA A 157 1.96 -0.72 -21.21
N ILE A 158 1.69 0.55 -20.86
CA ILE A 158 0.35 1.15 -21.00
C ILE A 158 -0.02 1.33 -22.47
N ASN A 159 0.89 1.92 -23.28
CA ASN A 159 0.66 2.17 -24.70
C ASN A 159 0.40 0.87 -25.49
N ASN A 160 1.08 -0.20 -25.11
CA ASN A 160 0.92 -1.53 -25.70
C ASN A 160 -0.17 -2.38 -25.04
N GLN A 161 -1.00 -1.81 -24.16
CA GLN A 161 -2.11 -2.49 -23.48
C GLN A 161 -1.69 -3.72 -22.65
N GLN A 162 -0.43 -3.75 -22.19
CA GLN A 162 0.11 -4.77 -21.30
C GLN A 162 -0.16 -4.44 -19.83
N TRP A 163 -0.43 -3.17 -19.52
CA TRP A 163 -0.84 -2.69 -18.20
C TRP A 163 -2.00 -1.69 -18.31
N SER A 164 -2.94 -1.72 -17.37
CA SER A 164 -4.05 -0.78 -17.32
C SER A 164 -4.54 -0.57 -15.89
N GLY A 165 -4.83 0.69 -15.53
CA GLY A 165 -5.32 1.04 -14.21
C GLY A 165 -4.27 0.78 -13.12
N LEU A 166 -4.73 0.46 -11.91
CA LEU A 166 -3.87 0.30 -10.73
C LEU A 166 -3.56 -1.16 -10.37
N GLY A 167 -4.22 -2.11 -11.01
CA GLY A 167 -4.19 -3.51 -10.57
C GLY A 167 -4.56 -3.63 -9.08
N ASN A 168 -3.67 -4.26 -8.32
CA ASN A 168 -3.81 -4.40 -6.86
C ASN A 168 -3.09 -3.29 -6.08
N VAL A 169 -2.36 -2.38 -6.74
CA VAL A 169 -1.64 -1.31 -6.05
C VAL A 169 -2.61 -0.24 -5.54
N ARG A 170 -2.41 0.18 -4.30
CA ARG A 170 -3.21 1.18 -3.59
C ARG A 170 -2.29 2.13 -2.84
N VAL A 171 -2.87 3.26 -2.46
CA VAL A 171 -2.25 4.23 -1.54
C VAL A 171 -2.65 3.86 -0.13
N MET A 172 -1.68 3.84 0.76
CA MET A 172 -1.83 3.80 2.20
C MET A 172 -1.73 5.24 2.69
N ASN A 173 -2.88 5.86 2.96
CA ASN A 173 -2.94 7.22 3.48
C ASN A 173 -2.53 7.18 4.96
N VAL A 174 -1.45 7.84 5.34
CA VAL A 174 -0.84 7.67 6.68
C VAL A 174 -1.19 8.83 7.59
N TRP A 175 -1.55 8.50 8.83
CA TRP A 175 -1.95 9.46 9.85
C TRP A 175 -1.19 9.27 11.14
N ALA A 176 -0.89 10.37 11.83
CA ALA A 176 -0.53 10.29 13.24
C ALA A 176 -1.65 9.63 14.06
N GLN A 177 -1.26 8.85 15.07
CA GLN A 177 -2.21 8.10 15.89
C GLN A 177 -3.30 9.00 16.50
N GLY A 178 -4.57 8.61 16.33
CA GLY A 178 -5.73 9.37 16.79
C GLY A 178 -6.06 10.61 15.95
N GLN A 179 -5.42 10.81 14.79
CA GLN A 179 -5.61 11.99 13.95
C GLN A 179 -6.04 11.66 12.51
N SER A 180 -6.55 10.45 12.28
CA SER A 180 -7.05 9.99 10.98
C SER A 180 -8.03 10.98 10.33
N GLY A 181 -7.76 11.34 9.08
CA GLY A 181 -8.59 12.25 8.28
C GLY A 181 -8.45 13.74 8.61
N THR A 182 -7.44 14.14 9.40
CA THR A 182 -7.19 15.54 9.76
C THR A 182 -5.91 16.07 9.12
N VAL A 183 -5.91 17.29 8.60
CA VAL A 183 -4.72 17.86 7.90
C VAL A 183 -3.48 17.83 8.78
N ASP A 184 -3.60 18.18 10.07
CA ASP A 184 -2.47 18.18 11.01
C ASP A 184 -1.97 16.75 11.33
N GLY A 185 -2.83 15.76 11.12
CA GLY A 185 -2.52 14.35 11.28
C GLY A 185 -1.87 13.72 10.06
N ALA A 186 -1.96 14.32 8.88
CA ALA A 186 -1.43 13.76 7.63
C ALA A 186 0.08 13.54 7.72
N ARG A 187 0.53 12.38 7.27
CA ARG A 187 1.93 12.00 7.18
C ARG A 187 2.13 11.37 5.81
N GLN A 188 3.39 11.26 5.43
CA GLN A 188 3.83 10.69 4.16
C GLN A 188 3.05 9.43 3.76
N ASP A 189 2.30 9.56 2.67
CA ASP A 189 1.56 8.47 2.07
C ASP A 189 2.52 7.46 1.43
N THR A 190 2.15 6.18 1.47
CA THR A 190 3.00 5.10 0.95
C THR A 190 2.19 4.10 0.13
N LEU A 191 2.87 3.24 -0.62
CA LEU A 191 2.23 2.26 -1.49
C LEU A 191 1.97 0.91 -0.80
N ILE A 192 0.88 0.24 -1.18
CA ILE A 192 0.53 -1.11 -0.71
C ILE A 192 -0.12 -1.92 -1.84
N ILE A 193 -0.01 -3.25 -1.81
CA ILE A 193 -0.75 -4.16 -2.70
C ILE A 193 -1.95 -4.73 -1.93
N VAL A 194 -3.16 -4.68 -2.50
CA VAL A 194 -4.39 -5.23 -1.89
C VAL A 194 -5.19 -6.08 -2.89
N PRO A 195 -5.63 -7.30 -2.49
CA PRO A 195 -5.22 -8.04 -1.30
C PRO A 195 -3.75 -8.45 -1.42
N LEU A 196 -2.98 -8.47 -0.33
CA LEU A 196 -1.63 -9.03 -0.43
C LEU A 196 -1.69 -10.46 -0.94
N PRO A 197 -0.74 -10.87 -1.79
CA PRO A 197 -0.61 -12.26 -2.19
C PRO A 197 -0.12 -13.10 -0.99
N THR A 198 -0.99 -13.44 -0.04
CA THR A 198 -0.59 -14.26 1.11
C THR A 198 -1.56 -15.38 1.51
N THR A 199 -2.82 -15.45 1.06
CA THR A 199 -3.75 -16.49 1.59
C THR A 199 -4.75 -17.13 0.61
N ALA A 200 -5.00 -16.58 -0.58
CA ALA A 200 -5.96 -17.19 -1.52
C ALA A 200 -5.53 -18.61 -1.98
N GLY A 201 -4.22 -18.85 -2.14
CA GLY A 201 -3.69 -20.17 -2.45
C GLY A 201 -3.82 -21.19 -1.32
N LEU A 202 -3.65 -20.76 -0.05
CA LEU A 202 -3.74 -21.64 1.12
C LEU A 202 -5.20 -21.95 1.50
N ALA A 203 -6.12 -20.99 1.33
CA ALA A 203 -7.56 -21.23 1.50
C ALA A 203 -8.09 -22.24 0.46
N GLY A 204 -7.60 -22.16 -0.79
CA GLY A 204 -7.92 -23.13 -1.85
C GLY A 204 -7.40 -24.54 -1.55
N LEU A 205 -6.18 -24.67 -1.01
CA LEU A 205 -5.62 -25.96 -0.60
C LEU A 205 -6.31 -26.54 0.64
N GLY A 206 -6.76 -25.70 1.58
CA GLY A 206 -7.54 -26.13 2.75
C GLY A 206 -8.88 -26.78 2.39
N LEU A 207 -9.58 -26.25 1.38
CA LEU A 207 -10.85 -26.82 0.89
C LEU A 207 -10.66 -28.12 0.10
N LEU A 208 -9.56 -28.27 -0.64
CA LEU A 208 -9.22 -29.52 -1.34
C LEU A 208 -8.78 -30.64 -0.37
N GLY A 209 -8.12 -30.29 0.74
CA GLY A 209 -7.78 -31.24 1.80
C GLY A 209 -9.00 -31.84 2.52
N LEU A 210 -10.07 -31.05 2.72
CA LEU A 210 -11.28 -31.52 3.39
C LEU A 210 -12.15 -32.45 2.52
N THR A 211 -12.16 -32.24 1.20
CA THR A 211 -12.91 -33.12 0.27
C THR A 211 -12.24 -34.48 0.07
N SER A 212 -10.91 -34.55 0.19
CA SER A 212 -10.14 -35.79 0.04
C SER A 212 -10.17 -36.67 1.30
N ILE A 213 -10.31 -36.10 2.50
CA ILE A 213 -10.51 -36.86 3.74
C ILE A 213 -11.94 -37.43 3.85
N ARG A 214 -12.95 -36.73 3.31
CA ARG A 214 -14.34 -37.21 3.34
C ARG A 214 -14.61 -38.42 2.44
N ARG A 215 -13.74 -38.72 1.47
CA ARG A 215 -13.87 -39.89 0.57
C ARG A 215 -13.27 -41.19 1.13
N ARG A 216 -12.84 -41.22 2.40
CA ARG A 216 -12.34 -42.43 3.08
C ARG A 216 -13.21 -42.86 4.28
N ARG A 217 -14.54 -42.78 4.14
CA ARG A 217 -15.49 -43.47 5.03
C ARG A 217 -16.51 -44.21 4.18
#